data_AF-G5JFZ4-F1
#
_entry.id   AF-G5JFZ4-F1
#
_cell.length_a   1.000
_cell.length_b   1.000
_cell.length_c   1.000
_cell.angle_alpha   90.00
_cell.angle_beta   90.00
_cell.angle_gamma   90.00
#
_symmetry.space_group_name_H-M   'P 1'
#
loop_
_entity.id
_entity.type
_entity.pdbx_description
1 polymer ?
#
loop_
_entity_poly.entity_id
_entity_poly.type
_entity_poly.pdbx_seq_one_letter_code
_entity_poly.pdbx_strand_id
1 'polypeptide(L)'
;MNFEMKNLISEFEVLKSKLDDVITTHVWHGDDMYTKDELKTKDEMMLYAIGYTQNRIQHQQTADLLQMYINKFNELIEEFKSIEKASSENFGEESLNA
;
A
#
# COMPACT_ATOMS: atom_id res chain seq x y z
N MET A 1 5.06 -3.42 -26.03
CA MET A 1 5.02 -2.63 -24.78
C MET A 1 6.34 -1.90 -24.62
N ASN A 2 6.32 -0.56 -24.57
CA ASN A 2 7.50 0.29 -24.42
C ASN A 2 8.25 -0.05 -23.09
N PHE A 3 9.56 0.19 -23.05
CA PHE A 3 10.41 0.00 -21.87
C PHE A 3 9.89 0.77 -20.65
N GLU A 4 9.44 2.01 -20.85
CA GLU A 4 8.85 2.85 -19.80
C GLU A 4 7.61 2.21 -19.16
N MET A 5 6.74 1.61 -19.99
CA MET A 5 5.54 0.91 -19.50
C MET A 5 5.89 -0.36 -18.70
N LYS A 6 6.95 -1.08 -19.10
CA LYS A 6 7.46 -2.24 -18.33
C LYS A 6 8.02 -1.82 -16.98
N ASN A 7 8.74 -0.70 -16.94
CA ASN A 7 9.27 -0.15 -15.70
C ASN A 7 8.14 0.28 -14.75
N LEU A 8 7.14 1.01 -15.28
CA LEU A 8 5.99 1.45 -14.51
C LEU A 8 5.19 0.28 -13.92
N ILE A 9 4.96 -0.79 -14.69
CA ILE A 9 4.33 -2.02 -14.17
C ILE A 9 5.15 -2.62 -13.03
N SER A 10 6.48 -2.67 -13.16
CA SER A 10 7.36 -3.18 -12.11
C SER A 10 7.26 -2.35 -10.82
N GLU A 11 7.16 -1.03 -10.93
CA GLU A 11 6.93 -0.13 -9.78
C GLU A 11 5.58 -0.39 -9.11
N PHE A 12 4.51 -0.63 -9.88
CA PHE A 12 3.21 -1.03 -9.33
C PHE A 12 3.28 -2.38 -8.61
N GLU A 13 4.00 -3.36 -9.14
CA GLU A 13 4.19 -4.66 -8.50
C GLU A 13 4.95 -4.54 -7.17
N VAL A 14 5.99 -3.70 -7.12
CA VAL A 14 6.73 -3.40 -5.89
C VAL A 14 5.81 -2.72 -4.86
N LEU A 15 5.00 -1.74 -5.28
CA LEU A 15 4.05 -1.07 -4.39
C LEU A 15 3.01 -2.05 -3.83
N LYS A 16 2.48 -2.95 -4.68
CA LYS A 16 1.56 -4.01 -4.25
C LYS A 16 2.21 -4.92 -3.22
N SER A 17 3.44 -5.40 -3.47
CA SER A 17 4.16 -6.26 -2.51
C SER A 17 4.31 -5.60 -1.15
N LYS A 18 4.61 -4.29 -1.12
CA LYS A 18 4.73 -3.54 0.14
C LYS A 18 3.39 -3.38 0.88
N LEU A 19 2.28 -3.25 0.15
CA LEU A 19 0.94 -3.24 0.74
C LEU A 19 0.59 -4.61 1.33
N ASP A 20 0.93 -5.69 0.63
CA ASP A 20 0.74 -7.06 1.11
C ASP A 20 1.53 -7.30 2.42
N ASP A 21 2.76 -6.79 2.52
CA ASP A 21 3.58 -6.87 3.74
C ASP A 21 2.94 -6.12 4.92
N VAL A 22 2.40 -4.91 4.67
CA VAL A 22 1.71 -4.12 5.71
C VAL A 22 0.46 -4.83 6.21
N ILE A 23 -0.36 -5.37 5.30
CA ILE A 23 -1.57 -6.12 5.67
C ILE A 23 -1.19 -7.36 6.46
N THR A 24 -0.21 -8.12 5.99
CA THR A 24 0.25 -9.36 6.66
C THR A 24 0.71 -9.07 8.08
N THR A 25 1.56 -8.04 8.26
CA THR A 25 2.06 -7.64 9.58
C THR A 25 0.93 -7.13 10.48
N HIS A 26 -0.05 -6.42 9.91
CA HIS A 26 -1.19 -5.92 10.67
C HIS A 26 -2.07 -7.06 11.18
N VAL A 27 -2.33 -8.06 10.34
CA VAL A 27 -3.11 -9.26 10.69
C VAL A 27 -2.38 -10.07 11.76
N TRP A 28 -1.08 -10.34 11.61
CA TRP A 28 -0.31 -11.09 12.61
C TRP A 28 -0.34 -10.43 13.99
N HIS A 29 -0.18 -9.10 14.04
CA HIS A 29 -0.30 -8.37 15.31
C HIS A 29 -1.71 -8.49 15.90
N GLY A 30 -2.74 -8.49 15.06
CA GLY A 30 -4.12 -8.72 15.49
C GLY A 30 -4.31 -10.12 16.07
N ASP A 31 -3.88 -11.16 15.34
CA ASP A 31 -4.02 -12.56 15.75
C ASP A 31 -3.28 -12.84 17.08
N ASP A 32 -2.10 -12.23 17.27
CA ASP A 32 -1.32 -12.35 18.51
C ASP A 32 -2.00 -11.65 19.70
N MET A 33 -2.63 -10.49 19.47
CA MET A 33 -3.23 -9.68 20.53
C MET A 33 -4.66 -10.07 20.89
N TYR A 34 -5.46 -10.47 19.90
CA TYR A 34 -6.89 -10.75 20.02
C TYR A 34 -7.18 -12.25 19.92
N THR A 35 -6.61 -13.02 20.84
CA THR A 35 -6.72 -14.49 20.86
C THR A 35 -8.08 -15.02 21.35
N LYS A 36 -8.97 -14.13 21.81
CA LYS A 36 -10.30 -14.47 22.33
C LYS A 36 -11.34 -13.49 21.81
N ASP A 37 -12.50 -14.02 21.42
CA ASP A 37 -13.64 -13.20 20.96
C ASP A 37 -14.25 -12.36 22.09
N GLU A 38 -14.21 -12.87 23.33
CA GLU A 38 -14.74 -12.18 24.51
C GLU A 38 -13.78 -12.30 25.69
N LEU A 39 -13.61 -11.19 26.43
CA LEU A 39 -12.86 -11.14 27.69
C LEU A 39 -13.85 -11.22 28.85
N LYS A 40 -13.77 -12.25 29.68
CA LYS A 40 -14.74 -12.54 30.74
C LYS A 40 -14.23 -12.22 32.13
N THR A 41 -12.92 -12.20 32.29
CA THR A 41 -12.25 -11.97 33.57
C THR A 41 -11.46 -10.67 33.56
N LYS A 42 -11.25 -10.10 34.75
CA LYS A 42 -10.44 -8.89 34.92
C LYS A 42 -9.00 -9.10 34.45
N ASP A 43 -8.43 -10.28 34.67
CA ASP A 43 -7.05 -10.59 34.29
C ASP A 43 -6.89 -10.62 32.76
N GLU A 44 -7.87 -11.17 32.04
CA GLU A 44 -7.93 -11.11 30.57
C GLU A 44 -8.01 -9.67 30.05
N MET A 45 -8.84 -8.83 30.67
CA MET A 45 -8.94 -7.41 30.32
C MET A 45 -7.66 -6.64 30.63
N MET A 46 -7.01 -6.93 31.75
CA MET A 46 -5.73 -6.32 32.16
C MET A 46 -4.61 -6.68 31.20
N LEU A 47 -4.51 -7.94 30.77
CA LEU A 47 -3.50 -8.38 29.81
C LEU A 47 -3.60 -7.57 28.51
N TYR A 48 -4.83 -7.39 28.01
CA TYR A 48 -5.08 -6.57 26.82
C TYR A 48 -4.73 -5.09 27.05
N ALA A 49 -5.09 -4.53 28.21
CA ALA A 49 -4.77 -3.14 28.56
C ALA A 49 -3.26 -2.88 28.64
N ILE A 50 -2.47 -3.84 29.13
CA ILE A 50 -1.00 -3.75 29.16
C ILE A 50 -0.42 -3.61 27.75
N GLY A 51 -1.04 -4.25 26.75
CA GLY A 51 -0.66 -4.16 25.34
C GLY A 51 -0.99 -2.81 24.67
N TYR A 52 -1.71 -1.89 25.33
CA TYR A 52 -2.20 -0.65 24.72
C TYR A 52 -1.11 0.17 24.04
N THR A 53 0.04 0.36 24.68
CA THR A 53 1.13 1.18 24.12
C THR A 53 1.67 0.57 22.83
N GLN A 54 1.83 -0.76 22.78
CA GLN A 54 2.28 -1.47 21.59
C GLN A 54 1.24 -1.34 20.47
N ASN A 55 -0.05 -1.55 20.79
CA ASN A 55 -1.14 -1.41 19.83
C ASN A 55 -1.22 0.01 19.24
N ARG A 56 -1.04 1.04 20.07
CA ARG A 56 -1.03 2.44 19.62
C ARG A 56 0.13 2.72 18.67
N ILE A 57 1.32 2.19 18.97
CA ILE A 57 2.50 2.35 18.10
C ILE A 57 2.28 1.64 16.77
N GLN A 58 1.83 0.38 16.80
CA GLN A 58 1.57 -0.41 15.60
C GLN A 58 0.49 0.24 14.72
N HIS A 59 -0.59 0.74 15.34
CA HIS A 59 -1.63 1.50 14.64
C HIS A 59 -1.07 2.73 13.92
N GLN A 60 -0.25 3.55 14.60
CA GLN A 60 0.36 4.73 14.00
C GLN A 60 1.28 4.36 12.82
N GLN A 61 2.14 3.36 13.00
CA GLN A 61 3.07 2.90 11.96
C GLN A 61 2.34 2.35 10.74
N THR A 62 1.28 1.56 10.93
CA THR A 62 0.44 1.08 9.84
C THR A 62 -0.21 2.25 9.09
N ALA A 63 -0.76 3.23 9.80
CA ALA A 63 -1.37 4.40 9.18
C ALA A 63 -0.36 5.23 8.36
N ASP A 64 0.84 5.47 8.91
CA ASP A 64 1.90 6.22 8.24
C ASP A 64 2.36 5.52 6.95
N LEU A 65 2.53 4.19 6.99
CA LEU A 65 2.90 3.40 5.82
C LEU A 65 1.81 3.42 4.74
N LEU A 66 0.54 3.25 5.12
CA LEU A 66 -0.58 3.34 4.20
C LEU A 66 -0.65 4.72 3.52
N GLN A 67 -0.47 5.80 4.28
CA GLN A 67 -0.46 7.14 3.72
C GLN A 67 0.70 7.35 2.73
N MET A 68 1.89 6.85 3.05
CA MET A 68 3.05 6.89 2.17
C MET A 68 2.78 6.11 0.87
N TYR A 69 2.17 4.93 0.95
CA TYR A 69 1.86 4.11 -0.22
C TYR A 69 0.74 4.69 -1.07
N ILE A 70 -0.26 5.36 -0.48
CA ILE A 70 -1.26 6.14 -1.23
C ILE A 70 -0.58 7.25 -2.04
N ASN A 71 0.37 7.97 -1.42
CA ASN A 71 1.10 9.03 -2.13
C ASN A 71 1.91 8.45 -3.30
N LYS A 72 2.62 7.34 -3.08
CA LYS A 72 3.36 6.66 -4.15
C LYS A 72 2.42 6.14 -5.25
N PHE A 73 1.24 5.63 -4.90
CA PHE A 73 0.24 5.19 -5.87
C PHE A 73 -0.21 6.35 -6.77
N ASN A 74 -0.45 7.53 -6.19
CA ASN A 74 -0.83 8.73 -6.95
C ASN A 74 0.29 9.16 -7.90
N GLU A 75 1.56 9.11 -7.46
CA GLU A 75 2.71 9.39 -8.34
C GLU A 75 2.75 8.45 -9.55
N LEU A 76 2.56 7.14 -9.33
CA LEU A 76 2.55 6.16 -10.42
C LEU A 76 1.37 6.37 -11.38
N ILE A 77 0.21 6.83 -10.89
CA ILE A 77 -0.92 7.19 -11.76
C ILE A 77 -0.56 8.39 -12.66
N GLU A 78 0.07 9.42 -12.11
CA GLU A 78 0.45 10.58 -12.93
C GLU A 78 1.55 10.24 -13.95
N GLU A 79 2.48 9.35 -13.59
CA GLU A 79 3.47 8.82 -14.53
C GLU A 79 2.80 8.02 -15.66
N PHE A 80 1.83 7.17 -15.33
CA PHE A 80 1.03 6.43 -16.33
C PHE A 80 0.34 7.37 -17.33
N LYS A 81 -0.37 8.40 -16.83
CA LYS A 81 -1.06 9.39 -17.68
C LYS A 81 -0.09 10.13 -18.59
N SER A 82 1.11 10.42 -18.10
CA SER A 82 2.16 11.10 -18.87
C SER A 82 2.66 10.23 -20.02
N ILE A 83 2.90 8.94 -19.77
CA ILE A 83 3.30 7.96 -20.80
C ILE A 83 2.18 7.77 -21.84
N GLU A 84 0.93 7.63 -21.40
CA GLU A 84 -0.22 7.48 -22.29
C GLU A 84 -0.37 8.69 -23.23
N LYS A 85 -0.27 9.90 -22.68
CA LYS A 85 -0.35 11.14 -23.45
C LYS A 85 0.77 11.23 -24.49
N ALA A 86 2.02 10.98 -24.09
CA ALA A 86 3.16 11.00 -25.00
C ALA A 86 3.04 9.94 -26.12
N SER A 87 2.52 8.76 -25.78
CA SER A 87 2.24 7.72 -26.78
C SER A 87 1.17 8.15 -27.78
N SER A 88 0.17 8.93 -27.35
CA SER A 88 -0.94 9.39 -28.21
C SER A 88 -0.54 10.52 -29.15
N GLU A 89 0.34 11.42 -28.70
CA GLU A 89 0.86 12.54 -29.51
C GLU A 89 1.75 12.05 -30.67
N ASN A 90 2.56 11.01 -30.44
CA ASN A 90 3.44 10.43 -31.45
C ASN A 90 2.70 9.83 -32.67
N PHE A 91 1.45 9.36 -32.50
CA PHE A 91 0.66 8.83 -33.63
C PHE A 91 0.07 9.95 -34.53
N GLY A 92 -0.02 11.19 -34.02
CA GLY A 92 -0.52 12.32 -34.80
C GLY A 92 0.47 12.80 -35.86
N GLU A 93 1.77 12.76 -35.56
CA GLU A 93 2.83 13.22 -36.48
C GLU A 93 3.14 12.24 -37.62
N GLU A 94 2.99 10.92 -37.42
CA GLU A 94 3.16 9.95 -38.51
C GLU A 94 2.07 10.07 -39.59
N SER A 95 0.86 10.49 -39.22
CA SER A 95 -0.26 10.65 -40.17
C SER A 95 -0.16 11.88 -41.08
N LEU A 96 0.65 12.87 -40.72
CA LEU A 96 0.84 14.11 -41.51
C LEU A 96 2.01 14.02 -42.50
N ASN A 97 2.79 12.92 -42.46
CA ASN A 97 3.95 12.68 -43.31
C ASN A 97 3.70 11.61 -44.40
N ALA A 98 2.44 11.25 -44.68
CA ALA A 98 2.03 10.27 -45.69
C ALA A 98 1.28 10.89 -46.87
#